data_AF-A0A6M6JQD0-F1
#
_entry.id   AF-A0A6M6JQD0-F1
#
_cell.length_a   1.000
_cell.length_b   1.000
_cell.length_c   1.000
_cell.angle_alpha   90.00
_cell.angle_beta   90.00
_cell.angle_gamma   90.00
#
_symmetry.space_group_name_H-M   'P 1'
#
loop_
_entity.id
_entity.type
_entity.pdbx_description
1 polymer ?
#
loop_
_entity_poly.entity_id
_entity_poly.type
_entity_poly.pdbx_seq_one_letter_code
_entity_poly.pdbx_strand_id
1 'polypeptide(L)' 'MPLHEASRLRAAAHHARRAYPGPIGELLARELTAHAEFGYRFAADHLLTRLVAEVLRTPLAPVVPS' A
#
# COMPACT_ATOMS: atom_id res chain seq x y z
N MET A 1 11.00 8.97 8.70
CA MET A 1 9.53 8.95 8.79
C MET A 1 9.11 8.39 10.15
N PRO A 2 8.04 8.86 10.80
CA PRO A 2 7.60 8.32 12.09
C PRO A 2 7.25 6.83 12.03
N LEU A 3 7.48 6.09 13.13
CA LEU A 3 7.24 4.63 13.19
C LEU A 3 5.79 4.24 12.88
N HIS A 4 4.81 5.03 13.35
CA HIS A 4 3.40 4.78 13.09
C HIS A 4 3.06 4.85 11.59
N GLU A 5 3.65 5.80 10.87
CA GLU A 5 3.47 5.97 9.43
C GLU A 5 4.11 4.79 8.66
N ALA A 6 5.27 4.31 9.11
CA ALA A 6 5.95 3.15 8.53
C ALA A 6 5.12 1.88 8.67
N SER A 7 4.57 1.66 9.85
CA SER A 7 3.67 0.53 10.09
C SER A 7 2.41 0.64 9.22
N ARG A 8 1.86 1.84 9.05
CA ARG A 8 0.66 2.07 8.22
C ARG A 8 0.92 1.75 6.74
N LEU A 9 2.07 2.18 6.20
CA LEU A 9 2.47 1.87 4.82
C LEU A 9 2.66 0.37 4.60
N ARG A 10 3.32 -0.32 5.54
CA ARG A 10 3.49 -1.79 5.47
C ARG A 10 2.16 -2.54 5.53
N ALA A 11 1.25 -2.09 6.37
CA ALA A 11 -0.11 -2.66 6.44
C ALA A 11 -0.85 -2.48 5.11
N ALA A 12 -0.78 -1.30 4.51
CA ALA A 12 -1.36 -1.04 3.20
C ALA A 12 -0.70 -1.89 2.09
N ALA A 13 0.62 -2.08 2.13
CA ALA A 13 1.33 -2.93 1.18
C ALA A 13 0.85 -4.39 1.24
N HIS A 14 0.69 -4.93 2.45
CA HIS A 14 0.15 -6.27 2.64
C HIS A 14 -1.30 -6.39 2.14
N HIS A 15 -2.13 -5.38 2.45
CA HIS A 15 -3.52 -5.35 2.01
C HIS A 15 -3.67 -5.25 0.49
N ALA A 16 -2.84 -4.44 -0.18
CA ALA A 16 -2.87 -4.24 -1.62
C ALA A 16 -2.79 -5.54 -2.42
N ARG A 17 -1.92 -6.48 -2.00
CA ARG A 17 -1.78 -7.81 -2.65
C ARG A 17 -3.06 -8.64 -2.63
N ARG A 18 -3.91 -8.42 -1.63
CA ARG A 18 -5.15 -9.18 -1.41
C ARG A 18 -6.36 -8.47 -2.00
N ALA A 19 -6.34 -7.14 -2.01
CA ALA A 19 -7.39 -6.31 -2.60
C ALA A 19 -7.28 -6.22 -4.13
N TYR A 20 -6.06 -6.27 -4.69
CA TYR A 20 -5.79 -6.17 -6.12
C TYR A 20 -4.92 -7.35 -6.59
N PRO A 21 -5.51 -8.54 -6.85
CA PRO A 21 -4.75 -9.69 -7.32
C PRO A 21 -4.00 -9.39 -8.64
N GLY A 22 -2.75 -9.85 -8.72
CA GLY A 22 -1.91 -9.68 -9.89
C GLY A 22 -1.11 -8.37 -9.91
N PRO A 23 -0.59 -7.98 -11.09
CA PRO A 23 0.54 -7.04 -11.20
C PRO A 23 0.33 -5.69 -10.51
N ILE A 24 -0.92 -5.22 -10.44
CA ILE A 24 -1.26 -3.95 -9.77
C ILE A 24 -1.03 -4.04 -8.26
N GLY A 25 -1.50 -5.11 -7.61
CA GLY A 25 -1.29 -5.29 -6.17
C GLY A 25 0.19 -5.51 -5.83
N GLU A 26 0.94 -6.21 -6.68
CA GLU A 26 2.39 -6.34 -6.51
C GLU A 26 3.11 -4.99 -6.61
N LEU A 27 2.77 -4.18 -7.61
CA LEU A 27 3.37 -2.86 -7.80
C LEU A 27 3.09 -1.98 -6.58
N LEU A 28 1.83 -1.86 -6.17
CA LEU A 28 1.43 -1.09 -5.01
C LEU A 28 2.16 -1.55 -3.74
N ALA A 29 2.26 -2.86 -3.52
CA ALA A 29 2.95 -3.41 -2.37
C ALA A 29 4.45 -3.06 -2.35
N ARG A 30 5.13 -3.14 -3.51
CA ARG A 30 6.55 -2.79 -3.63
C ARG A 30 6.78 -1.31 -3.36
N GLU A 31 5.99 -0.44 -3.96
CA GLU A 31 6.11 1.01 -3.79
C GLU A 31 5.85 1.47 -2.35
N LEU A 32 4.81 0.93 -1.71
CA LEU A 32 4.48 1.24 -0.31
C LEU A 32 5.54 0.71 0.66
N THR A 33 6.12 -0.47 0.38
CA THR A 33 7.22 -1.04 1.17
C THR A 33 8.48 -0.18 1.03
N ALA A 34 8.84 0.18 -0.20
CA ALA A 34 9.99 1.04 -0.46
C ALA A 34 9.84 2.41 0.22
N HIS A 35 8.65 3.00 0.19
CA HIS A 35 8.37 4.24 0.93
C HIS A 35 8.52 4.08 2.44
N ALA A 36 8.08 2.95 3.00
CA ALA A 36 8.23 2.68 4.43
C ALA A 36 9.69 2.50 4.87
N GLU A 37 10.55 2.01 3.97
CA GLU A 37 11.96 1.70 4.24
C GLU A 37 12.89 2.89 3.98
N PHE A 38 12.71 3.57 2.85
CA PHE A 38 13.63 4.60 2.38
C PHE A 38 13.07 6.02 2.54
N GLY A 39 11.76 6.15 2.73
CA GLY A 39 11.06 7.43 2.61
C GLY A 39 11.13 7.99 1.18
N TYR A 40 10.43 9.10 0.95
CA TYR A 40 10.52 9.83 -0.32
C TYR A 40 10.66 11.32 -0.05
N ARG A 41 11.63 11.95 -0.71
CA ARG A 41 12.02 13.34 -0.43
C ARG A 41 11.15 14.38 -1.15
N PHE A 42 10.39 13.94 -2.17
CA PHE A 42 9.51 14.77 -2.99
C PHE A 42 8.01 14.48 -2.78
N ALA A 43 7.64 13.70 -1.77
CA ALA A 43 6.24 13.45 -1.41
C ALA A 43 5.65 14.66 -0.66
N ALA A 44 5.69 15.83 -1.31
CA ALA A 44 4.98 17.03 -0.86
C ALA A 44 3.49 16.94 -1.20
N ASP A 45 3.08 15.97 -2.03
CA ASP A 45 1.71 15.72 -2.39
C ASP A 45 1.10 14.63 -1.49
N HIS A 46 -0.08 14.93 -0.95
CA HIS A 46 -0.90 14.01 -0.16
C HIS A 46 -1.36 12.75 -0.93
N LEU A 47 -0.83 12.51 -2.14
CA LEU A 47 -1.16 11.38 -2.99
C LEU A 47 -0.89 10.05 -2.29
N LEU A 48 0.28 9.88 -1.67
CA LEU A 48 0.62 8.64 -0.96
C LEU A 48 -0.35 8.38 0.21
N THR A 49 -0.69 9.43 0.97
CA THR A 49 -1.65 9.36 2.06
C THR A 49 -3.04 8.95 1.58
N ARG A 50 -3.51 9.55 0.47
CA ARG A 50 -4.79 9.21 -0.15
C ARG A 50 -4.78 7.79 -0.71
N LEU A 51 -3.69 7.37 -1.34
CA LEU A 51 -3.52 6.02 -1.86
C LEU A 51 -3.55 4.97 -0.74
N VAL A 52 -2.85 5.21 0.37
CA VAL A 52 -2.90 4.33 1.54
C VAL A 52 -4.33 4.22 2.08
N ALA A 53 -5.04 5.33 2.19
CA ALA A 53 -6.42 5.35 2.64
C ALA A 53 -7.38 4.65 1.65
N GLU A 54 -7.13 4.79 0.35
CA GLU A 54 -7.86 4.07 -0.71
C GLU A 54 -7.67 2.56 -0.55
N VAL A 55 -6.41 2.11 -0.60
CA VAL A 55 -6.02 0.70 -0.52
C VAL A 55 -6.63 0.05 0.73
N LEU A 56 -6.49 0.66 1.90
CA LEU A 56 -7.00 0.11 3.16
C LEU A 56 -8.53 0.05 3.23
N ARG A 57 -9.25 0.86 2.45
CA ARG A 57 -10.72 0.80 2.35
C ARG A 57 -11.21 -0.20 1.31
N THR A 58 -10.37 -0.56 0.35
CA THR A 58 -10.73 -1.49 -0.72
C THR A 58 -11.03 -2.88 -0.12
N PRO A 59 -12.21 -3.47 -0.38
CA PRO A 59 -12.50 -4.84 0.01
C PRO A 59 -11.50 -5.82 -0.62
N LEU A 60 -11.27 -6.93 0.07
CA LEU A 60 -10.44 -8.00 -0.48
C LEU A 60 -11.10 -8.57 -1.73
N ALA A 61 -10.29 -8.90 -2.73
CA ALA A 61 -10.82 -9.59 -3.89
C ALA A 61 -11.39 -10.95 -3.47
N PRO A 62 -12.52 -11.39 -4.07
CA PRO A 62 -13.09 -12.69 -3.77
C PRO A 62 -12.06 -13.79 -4.11
N VAL A 63 -11.80 -14.67 -3.14
CA VAL A 63 -11.08 -15.90 -3.41
C VAL A 63 -12.02 -16.78 -4.22
N VAL A 64 -11.75 -16.93 -5.51
CA VAL A 64 -12.44 -17.94 -6.33
C VAL A 64 -11.65 -19.23 -6.17
N PRO A 65 -12.15 -20.24 -5.41
CA PRO A 65 -11.48 -21.53 -5.34
C PRO A 65 -11.49 -22.16 -6.74
N SER A 66 -10.32 -22.66 -7.15
CA SER A 66 -10.13 -23.42 -8.39
C SER A 66 -10.76 -24.80 -8.32
#